data_AF-A0AAX3RU59-F1
#
_entry.id   AF-A0AAX3RU59-F1
#
_cell.length_a   1.000
_cell.length_b   1.000
_cell.length_c   1.000
_cell.angle_alpha   90.00
_cell.angle_beta   90.00
_cell.angle_gamma   90.00
#
_symmetry.space_group_name_H-M   'P 1'
#
loop_
_entity.id
_entity.type
_entity.pdbx_description
1 polymer ?
#
loop_
_entity_poly.entity_id
_entity_poly.type
_entity_poly.pdbx_seq_one_letter_code
_entity_poly.pdbx_strand_id
1 'polypeptide(L)'
;MNSSLIMDTDINLVTFSGFLPFQFNQEVTGFEYCSWFIDHEEKQEVNIPSADFCMCFSIGNNPLELTITVISIYCLIKLTDGVLFDPQKGIYIEPSNIFTWKKEMLT
;
A
#
# COMPACT_ATOMS: atom_id res chain seq x y z
N MET A 1 -27.35 7.49 -0.13
CA MET A 1 -26.73 7.16 -1.43
C MET A 1 -26.01 5.83 -1.25
N ASN A 2 -26.34 4.84 -2.06
CA ASN A 2 -25.66 3.54 -2.04
C ASN A 2 -24.37 3.68 -2.83
N SER A 3 -23.23 3.54 -2.17
CA SER A 3 -21.91 3.53 -2.79
C SER A 3 -21.74 2.22 -3.55
N SER A 4 -21.86 2.24 -4.88
CA SER A 4 -21.57 1.06 -5.70
C SER A 4 -20.07 1.02 -6.00
N LEU A 5 -19.38 0.04 -5.41
CA LEU A 5 -18.02 -0.31 -5.79
C LEU A 5 -18.08 -1.05 -7.14
N ILE A 6 -17.54 -0.47 -8.20
CA ILE A 6 -17.41 -1.13 -9.52
C ILE A 6 -15.98 -1.65 -9.60
N MET A 7 -15.84 -2.96 -9.75
CA MET A 7 -14.54 -3.63 -9.83
C MET A 7 -13.98 -3.49 -11.25
N ASP A 8 -12.74 -3.03 -11.36
CA ASP A 8 -12.04 -2.90 -12.63
C ASP A 8 -11.57 -4.27 -13.13
N THR A 9 -12.02 -4.67 -14.32
CA THR A 9 -11.67 -5.94 -14.95
C THR A 9 -10.41 -5.87 -15.82
N ASP A 10 -9.84 -4.68 -16.03
CA ASP A 10 -8.67 -4.46 -16.88
C ASP A 10 -7.34 -4.62 -16.12
N ILE A 11 -7.40 -4.78 -14.78
CA ILE A 11 -6.22 -5.10 -13.96
C ILE A 11 -5.70 -6.49 -14.32
N ASN A 12 -4.52 -6.54 -14.93
CA ASN A 12 -3.77 -7.76 -15.14
C ASN A 12 -2.53 -7.78 -14.24
N LEU A 13 -2.65 -8.49 -13.11
CA LEU A 13 -1.60 -8.62 -12.10
C LEU A 13 -0.35 -9.37 -12.61
N VAL A 14 -0.47 -10.17 -13.67
CA VAL A 14 0.64 -10.95 -14.24
C VAL A 14 1.52 -10.08 -15.14
N THR A 15 0.90 -9.15 -15.88
CA THR A 15 1.61 -8.28 -16.82
C THR A 15 1.86 -6.87 -16.29
N PHE A 16 1.47 -6.59 -15.04
CA PHE A 16 1.55 -5.26 -14.42
C PHE A 16 0.93 -4.17 -15.31
N SER A 17 -0.13 -4.50 -16.03
CA SER A 17 -0.80 -3.60 -16.98
C SER A 17 -2.25 -3.37 -16.58
N GLY A 18 -2.80 -2.21 -16.92
CA GLY A 18 -4.20 -1.88 -16.66
C GLY A 18 -4.44 -1.17 -15.33
N PHE A 19 -3.41 -0.62 -14.70
CA PHE A 19 -3.59 0.36 -13.62
C PHE A 19 -4.06 1.69 -14.22
N LEU A 20 -5.33 1.74 -14.62
CA LEU A 20 -5.97 3.04 -14.81
C LEU A 20 -6.14 3.69 -13.43
N PRO A 21 -6.04 5.01 -13.35
CA PRO A 21 -6.26 5.69 -12.09
C PRO A 21 -7.69 5.43 -11.61
N PHE A 22 -7.79 4.96 -10.37
CA PHE A 22 -9.04 4.71 -9.69
C PHE A 22 -9.85 6.00 -9.56
N GLN A 23 -11.17 5.94 -9.68
CA GLN A 23 -12.02 7.12 -9.44
C GLN A 23 -12.74 7.01 -8.11
N PHE A 24 -12.50 7.97 -7.21
CA PHE A 24 -13.27 8.12 -5.97
C PHE A 24 -14.04 9.43 -6.04
N ASN A 25 -15.37 9.36 -5.94
CA ASN A 25 -16.26 10.54 -6.07
C ASN A 25 -16.01 11.38 -7.34
N GLN A 26 -15.77 10.73 -8.50
CA GLN A 26 -15.47 11.38 -9.79
C GLN A 26 -14.09 12.05 -9.88
N GLU A 27 -13.28 11.98 -8.82
CA GLU A 27 -11.89 12.42 -8.86
C GLU A 27 -10.95 11.25 -9.17
N VAL A 28 -10.06 11.48 -10.13
CA VAL A 28 -9.00 10.56 -10.53
C VAL A 28 -7.98 10.49 -9.39
N THR A 29 -7.71 9.29 -8.89
CA THR A 29 -6.78 9.00 -7.79
C THR A 29 -6.08 7.66 -8.03
N GLY A 30 -5.02 7.37 -7.30
CA GLY A 30 -4.27 6.13 -7.44
C GLY A 30 -2.90 6.21 -6.81
N PHE A 31 -2.06 5.24 -7.16
CA PHE A 31 -0.66 5.19 -6.78
C PHE A 31 0.08 4.34 -7.80
N GLU A 32 1.36 4.61 -7.95
CA GLU A 32 2.28 3.67 -8.59
C GLU A 32 2.85 2.74 -7.52
N TYR A 33 3.29 1.55 -7.91
CA TYR A 33 4.00 0.67 -6.99
C TYR A 33 5.10 -0.11 -7.71
N CYS A 34 6.11 -0.49 -6.96
CA CYS A 34 7.09 -1.49 -7.37
C CYS A 34 7.16 -2.61 -6.33
N SER A 35 7.46 -3.82 -6.79
CA SER A 35 7.60 -5.00 -5.94
C SER A 35 8.84 -5.78 -6.32
N TRP A 36 9.54 -6.33 -5.34
CA TRP A 36 10.70 -7.18 -5.56
C TRP A 36 10.80 -8.25 -4.48
N PHE A 37 11.44 -9.37 -4.81
CA PHE A 37 11.82 -10.36 -3.80
C PHE A 37 12.94 -9.79 -2.96
N ILE A 38 12.86 -10.00 -1.65
CA ILE A 38 13.89 -9.53 -0.72
C ILE A 38 14.91 -10.64 -0.46
N ASP A 39 16.17 -10.27 -0.58
CA ASP A 39 17.27 -11.19 -0.31
C ASP A 39 17.57 -11.31 1.20
N HIS A 40 18.57 -12.13 1.54
CA HIS A 40 18.91 -12.38 2.94
C HIS A 40 19.51 -11.15 3.65
N GLU A 41 20.23 -10.30 2.94
CA GLU A 41 20.80 -9.06 3.51
C GLU A 41 19.67 -8.07 3.79
N GLU A 42 18.79 -7.84 2.82
CA GLU A 42 17.60 -7.00 3.00
C GLU A 42 16.74 -7.50 4.16
N LYS A 43 16.48 -8.81 4.27
CA LYS A 43 15.72 -9.40 5.39
C LYS A 43 16.34 -9.09 6.77
N GLN A 44 17.67 -9.02 6.86
CA GLN A 44 18.35 -8.61 8.09
C GLN A 44 18.19 -7.11 8.37
N GLU A 45 18.26 -6.28 7.34
CA GLU A 45 18.06 -4.83 7.44
C GLU A 45 16.64 -4.47 7.86
N VAL A 46 15.62 -5.09 7.25
CA VAL A 46 14.22 -4.89 7.65
C VAL A 46 13.87 -5.56 8.98
N ASN A 47 14.72 -6.47 9.49
CA ASN A 47 14.46 -7.26 10.69
C ASN A 47 13.12 -8.02 10.64
N ILE A 48 12.76 -8.52 9.44
CA ILE A 48 11.57 -9.35 9.21
C ILE A 48 12.00 -10.60 8.44
N PRO A 49 12.56 -11.60 9.14
CA PRO A 49 13.19 -12.75 8.49
C PRO A 49 12.23 -13.59 7.64
N SER A 50 10.93 -13.52 7.94
CA SER A 50 9.86 -14.26 7.25
C SER A 50 9.34 -13.58 6.00
N ALA A 51 9.73 -12.34 5.71
CA ALA A 51 9.20 -11.65 4.53
C ALA A 51 9.86 -12.21 3.26
N ASP A 52 9.05 -12.48 2.23
CA ASP A 52 9.54 -13.03 0.95
C ASP A 52 9.69 -11.96 -0.13
N PHE A 53 8.91 -10.88 -0.04
CA PHE A 53 8.93 -9.78 -0.99
C PHE A 53 8.64 -8.45 -0.29
N CYS A 54 9.03 -7.37 -0.95
CA CYS A 54 8.72 -6.01 -0.55
C CYS A 54 7.87 -5.33 -1.62
N MET A 55 7.04 -4.37 -1.20
CA MET A 55 6.32 -3.47 -2.08
C MET A 55 6.50 -2.03 -1.62
N CYS A 56 6.84 -1.15 -2.55
CA CYS A 56 6.89 0.28 -2.33
C CYS A 56 5.78 0.95 -3.11
N PHE A 57 5.03 1.83 -2.45
CA PHE A 57 3.94 2.60 -3.04
C PHE A 57 4.38 4.05 -3.20
N SER A 58 4.15 4.61 -4.38
CA SER A 58 4.48 5.99 -4.73
C SER A 58 3.21 6.76 -5.03
N ILE A 59 3.06 7.91 -4.38
CA ILE A 59 1.94 8.84 -4.56
C ILE A 59 2.45 10.19 -5.05
N GLY A 60 1.59 10.94 -5.74
CA GLY A 60 1.81 12.33 -6.04
C GLY A 60 1.47 13.23 -4.86
N ASN A 61 0.98 14.43 -5.16
CA ASN A 61 0.67 15.46 -4.17
C ASN A 61 -0.82 15.54 -3.78
N ASN A 62 -1.64 14.58 -4.21
CA ASN A 62 -3.07 14.58 -3.93
C ASN A 62 -3.39 13.80 -2.62
N PRO A 63 -4.05 14.42 -1.63
CA PRO A 63 -4.45 13.74 -0.38
C PRO A 63 -5.31 12.47 -0.57
N LEU A 64 -6.08 12.40 -1.67
CA LEU A 64 -6.84 11.18 -2.01
C LEU A 64 -5.92 10.02 -2.36
N GLU A 65 -4.80 10.27 -3.05
CA GLU A 65 -3.80 9.25 -3.40
C GLU A 65 -3.16 8.66 -2.14
N LEU A 66 -2.84 9.50 -1.16
CA LEU A 66 -2.38 9.02 0.16
C LEU A 66 -3.43 8.14 0.83
N THR A 67 -4.69 8.57 0.82
CA THR A 67 -5.78 7.83 1.47
C THR A 67 -5.99 6.46 0.85
N ILE A 68 -6.08 6.38 -0.49
CA ILE A 68 -6.29 5.12 -1.19
C ILE A 68 -5.07 4.20 -1.08
N THR A 69 -3.85 4.75 -1.09
CA THR A 69 -2.61 4.00 -0.87
C THR A 69 -2.59 3.35 0.51
N VAL A 70 -2.88 4.11 1.56
CA VAL A 70 -2.91 3.57 2.93
C VAL A 70 -3.97 2.47 3.08
N ILE A 71 -5.13 2.62 2.42
CA ILE A 71 -6.16 1.57 2.42
C ILE A 71 -5.65 0.30 1.71
N SER A 72 -5.05 0.44 0.53
CA SER A 72 -4.49 -0.70 -0.21
C SER A 72 -3.38 -1.40 0.55
N ILE A 73 -2.44 -0.65 1.13
CA ILE A 73 -1.38 -1.15 2.01
C ILE A 73 -1.99 -1.92 3.19
N TYR A 74 -3.00 -1.35 3.85
CA TYR A 74 -3.67 -2.01 4.97
C TYR A 74 -4.29 -3.35 4.58
N CYS A 75 -5.00 -3.39 3.45
CA CYS A 75 -5.59 -4.63 2.93
C CYS A 75 -4.51 -5.68 2.65
N LEU A 76 -3.43 -5.29 1.97
CA LEU A 76 -2.33 -6.19 1.65
C LEU A 76 -1.66 -6.74 2.90
N ILE A 77 -1.32 -5.88 3.86
CA ILE A 77 -0.73 -6.29 5.12
C ILE A 77 -1.65 -7.26 5.89
N LYS A 78 -2.96 -7.05 5.87
CA LYS A 78 -3.93 -7.97 6.48
C LYS A 78 -4.06 -9.31 5.75
N LEU A 79 -3.83 -9.35 4.44
CA LEU A 79 -3.91 -10.56 3.64
C LEU A 79 -2.63 -11.40 3.75
N THR A 80 -1.48 -10.75 3.92
CA THR A 80 -0.16 -11.41 3.93
C THR A 80 0.43 -11.56 5.32
N ASP A 81 -0.24 -11.08 6.37
CA ASP A 81 0.33 -10.85 7.70
C ASP A 81 1.67 -10.08 7.65
N GLY A 82 1.77 -9.13 6.72
CA GLY A 82 2.95 -8.30 6.50
C GLY A 82 3.07 -7.17 7.53
N VAL A 83 3.94 -6.20 7.24
CA VAL A 83 4.04 -4.95 8.02
C VAL A 83 4.18 -3.74 7.10
N LEU A 84 3.95 -2.55 7.64
CA LEU A 84 4.23 -1.29 6.96
C LEU A 84 5.54 -0.69 7.48
N PHE A 85 6.44 -0.28 6.60
CA PHE A 85 7.61 0.50 6.99
C PHE A 85 7.32 2.01 6.90
N ASP A 86 7.60 2.74 7.98
CA ASP A 86 7.60 4.21 7.99
C ASP A 86 9.04 4.71 7.93
N PRO A 87 9.50 5.22 6.77
CA PRO A 87 10.87 5.68 6.60
C PRO A 87 11.17 6.98 7.38
N GLN A 88 10.15 7.77 7.75
CA GLN A 88 10.37 9.02 8.51
C GLN A 88 10.71 8.72 9.97
N LYS A 89 10.09 7.67 10.52
CA LYS A 89 10.31 7.23 11.90
C LYS A 89 11.35 6.10 11.99
N GLY A 90 11.66 5.43 10.88
CA GLY A 90 12.54 4.26 10.84
C GLY A 90 11.96 3.06 11.58
N ILE A 91 10.64 2.88 11.55
CA ILE A 91 9.93 1.82 12.29
C ILE A 91 9.04 0.98 11.38
N TYR A 92 8.82 -0.27 11.81
CA TYR A 92 7.83 -1.17 11.22
C TYR A 92 6.54 -1.17 12.04
N ILE A 93 5.41 -1.13 11.35
CA ILE A 93 4.08 -1.02 11.92
C ILE A 93 3.30 -2.28 11.60
N GLU A 94 2.94 -3.00 12.65
CA GLU A 94 2.12 -4.21 12.56
C GLU A 94 0.68 -3.90 12.08
N PRO A 95 0.00 -4.89 11.48
CA PRO A 95 -1.39 -4.76 11.02
C PRO A 95 -2.37 -4.23 12.09
N SER A 96 -2.10 -4.49 13.38
CA SER A 96 -2.87 -4.04 14.53
C SER A 96 -2.77 -2.53 14.78
N ASN A 97 -1.65 -1.92 14.40
CA ASN A 97 -1.28 -0.55 14.73
C ASN A 97 -1.46 0.45 13.58
N ILE A 98 -1.78 -0.02 12.36
CA ILE A 98 -1.90 0.83 11.16
C ILE A 98 -2.93 1.95 11.32
N PHE A 99 -4.08 1.70 11.98
CA PHE A 99 -5.09 2.76 12.17
C PHE A 99 -4.59 3.89 13.07
N THR A 100 -3.86 3.55 14.12
CA THR A 100 -3.26 4.53 15.03
C THR A 100 -2.20 5.33 14.28
N TRP A 101 -1.29 4.65 13.60
CA TRP A 101 -0.25 5.29 12.77
C TRP A 101 -0.84 6.21 11.71
N LYS A 102 -1.89 5.77 10.98
CA LYS A 102 -2.56 6.58 9.96
C LYS A 102 -3.10 7.89 10.53
N LYS A 103 -3.69 7.85 11.73
CA LYS A 103 -4.22 9.06 12.38
C LYS A 103 -3.10 10.04 12.71
N GLU A 104 -1.97 9.56 13.22
CA GLU A 104 -0.81 10.40 13.55
C GLU A 104 -0.16 11.03 12.32
N MET A 105 -0.17 10.34 11.17
CA MET A 105 0.42 10.85 9.92
C MET A 105 -0.45 11.90 9.20
N LEU A 106 -1.77 11.89 9.43
CA LEU A 106 -2.73 12.76 8.76
C LEU A 106 -3.16 13.97 9.61
N THR A 107 -2.59 14.14 10.80
CA THR A 107 -2.75 15.30 11.69
C THR A 107 -1.51 16.18 11.67
#